data_AF-A0A6J7NIU1-F1
#
_entry.id   AF-A0A6J7NIU1-F1
#
_cell.length_a   1.000
_cell.length_b   1.000
_cell.length_c   1.000
_cell.angle_alpha   90.00
_cell.angle_beta   90.00
_cell.angle_gamma   90.00
#
_symmetry.space_group_name_H-M   'P 1'
#
loop_
_entity.id
_entity.type
_entity.pdbx_description
1 polymer ?
#
loop_
_entity_poly.entity_id
_entity_poly.type
_entity_poly.pdbx_seq_one_letter_code
_entity_poly.pdbx_strand_id
1 'polypeptide(L)'
;MFVECRNKLFSLVTFNRYTYEFFMDDLFFDAPAELRDGIGQYLSNRLQVDVPPPPASGHSATFHNPLDVPELFAAAGFEDITVIPFHYHPAMPSLESSAPQAFRDASIAMEHEASGWRGLFLCSAFLVQARRPLTTA
;
A
#
# COMPACT_ATOMS: atom_id res chain seq x y z
N MET A 1 15.66 -2.18 14.66
CA MET A 1 14.88 -3.21 13.96
C MET A 1 14.39 -2.62 12.67
N PHE A 2 14.38 -3.42 11.60
CA PHE A 2 13.75 -3.06 10.33
C PHE A 2 12.71 -4.13 9.99
N VAL A 3 11.49 -3.70 9.67
CA VAL A 3 10.39 -4.60 9.25
C VAL A 3 9.85 -4.08 7.92
N GLU A 4 9.73 -4.95 6.93
CA GLU A 4 9.05 -4.62 5.67
C GLU A 4 7.55 -4.86 5.80
N CYS A 5 6.77 -3.88 5.37
CA CYS A 5 5.32 -3.94 5.32
C CYS A 5 4.83 -3.69 3.89
N ARG A 6 3.81 -4.45 3.45
CA ARG A 6 3.10 -4.16 2.20
C ARG A 6 2.24 -2.91 2.39
N ASN A 7 2.34 -1.97 1.46
CA ASN A 7 1.69 -0.67 1.59
C ASN A 7 0.22 -0.74 1.16
N LYS A 8 -0.71 -0.48 2.09
CA LYS A 8 -2.14 -0.44 1.79
C LYS A 8 -2.54 0.77 0.93
N LEU A 9 -1.91 1.93 1.14
CA LEU A 9 -2.23 3.15 0.38
C LEU A 9 -1.85 3.05 -1.11
N PHE A 10 -0.90 2.17 -1.44
CA PHE A 10 -0.56 1.85 -2.83
C PHE A 10 -1.75 1.36 -3.66
N SER A 11 -2.72 0.69 -3.01
CA SER A 11 -3.94 0.22 -3.65
C SER A 11 -4.73 1.32 -4.35
N LEU A 12 -4.59 2.59 -3.95
CA LEU A 12 -5.22 3.74 -4.62
C LEU A 12 -4.77 3.92 -6.07
N VAL A 13 -3.56 3.46 -6.41
CA VAL A 13 -2.94 3.70 -7.73
C VAL A 13 -2.75 2.43 -8.55
N THR A 14 -3.23 1.27 -8.10
CA THR A 14 -3.08 0.01 -8.85
C THR A 14 -4.11 -0.18 -9.96
N PHE A 15 -5.27 0.46 -9.86
CA PHE A 15 -6.40 0.41 -10.79
C PHE A 15 -6.89 -1.02 -11.10
N ASN A 16 -6.82 -1.89 -10.09
CA ASN A 16 -7.14 -3.30 -10.21
C ASN A 16 -7.99 -3.76 -9.00
N ARG A 17 -8.07 -5.06 -8.74
CA ARG A 17 -8.85 -5.58 -7.61
C ARG A 17 -8.50 -4.90 -6.29
N TYR A 18 -7.23 -4.64 -6.02
CA TYR A 18 -6.84 -4.02 -4.76
C TYR A 18 -7.38 -2.59 -4.61
N THR A 19 -7.51 -1.83 -5.70
CA THR A 19 -8.18 -0.53 -5.67
C THR A 19 -9.66 -0.69 -5.32
N TYR A 20 -10.33 -1.67 -5.93
CA TYR A 20 -11.73 -1.96 -5.63
C TYR A 20 -11.92 -2.35 -4.15
N GLU A 21 -11.17 -3.35 -3.67
CA GLU A 21 -11.23 -3.82 -2.28
C GLU A 21 -10.92 -2.69 -1.30
N PHE A 22 -9.86 -1.90 -1.53
CA PHE A 22 -9.52 -0.79 -0.65
C PHE A 22 -10.64 0.26 -0.55
N PHE A 23 -11.30 0.58 -1.66
CA PHE A 23 -12.44 1.49 -1.64
C PHE A 23 -13.64 0.88 -0.89
N MET A 24 -13.98 -0.37 -1.19
CA MET A 24 -15.21 -1.00 -0.71
C MET A 24 -15.14 -1.49 0.73
N ASP A 25 -13.96 -1.94 1.16
CA ASP A 25 -13.76 -2.67 2.42
C ASP A 25 -12.99 -1.86 3.45
N ASP A 26 -12.18 -0.86 3.04
CA ASP A 26 -11.46 0.02 3.96
C ASP A 26 -12.04 1.44 4.03
N LEU A 27 -12.30 2.09 2.88
CA LEU A 27 -12.71 3.49 2.86
C LEU A 27 -14.21 3.71 3.01
N PHE A 28 -15.03 2.85 2.43
CA PHE A 28 -16.50 3.00 2.37
C PHE A 28 -17.25 1.83 3.01
N PHE A 29 -16.61 1.13 3.94
CA PHE A 29 -17.17 -0.07 4.58
C PHE A 29 -18.46 0.21 5.36
N ASP A 30 -18.62 1.41 5.91
CA ASP A 30 -19.75 1.86 6.72
C ASP A 30 -20.73 2.77 5.95
N ALA A 31 -20.51 2.95 4.64
CA ALA A 31 -21.43 3.71 3.80
C ALA A 31 -22.80 3.01 3.73
N PRO A 32 -23.91 3.78 3.66
CA PRO A 32 -25.25 3.22 3.46
C PRO A 32 -25.30 2.28 2.25
N ALA A 33 -26.03 1.18 2.37
CA ALA A 33 -26.06 0.11 1.36
C ALA A 33 -26.37 0.61 -0.06
N GLU A 34 -27.33 1.53 -0.20
CA GLU A 34 -27.69 2.14 -1.49
C GLU A 34 -26.52 2.86 -2.16
N LEU A 35 -25.71 3.59 -1.38
CA LEU A 35 -24.50 4.25 -1.90
C LEU A 35 -23.42 3.23 -2.20
N ARG A 36 -23.25 2.22 -1.34
CA ARG A 36 -22.23 1.18 -1.48
C ARG A 36 -22.43 0.39 -2.77
N ASP A 37 -23.67 0.01 -3.09
CA ASP A 37 -24.00 -0.71 -4.32
C ASP A 37 -23.69 0.14 -5.56
N GLY A 38 -24.04 1.43 -5.53
CA GLY A 38 -23.72 2.38 -6.59
C GLY A 38 -22.21 2.56 -6.80
N ILE A 39 -21.44 2.69 -5.72
CA ILE A 39 -19.97 2.79 -5.77
C ILE A 39 -19.37 1.51 -6.35
N GLY A 40 -19.80 0.34 -5.87
CA GLY A 40 -19.33 -0.95 -6.34
C GLY A 40 -19.53 -1.12 -7.84
N GLN A 41 -20.75 -0.85 -8.33
CA GLN A 41 -21.05 -0.92 -9.77
C GLN A 41 -20.25 0.11 -10.59
N TYR A 42 -20.04 1.31 -10.06
CA TYR A 42 -19.25 2.34 -10.73
C TYR A 42 -17.79 1.94 -10.89
N LEU A 43 -17.18 1.38 -9.84
CA LEU A 43 -15.78 0.97 -9.80
C LEU A 43 -15.54 -0.31 -10.61
N SER A 44 -16.41 -1.32 -10.52
CA SER A 44 -16.23 -2.60 -11.22
C SER A 44 -16.14 -2.43 -12.74
N ASN A 45 -16.79 -1.41 -13.30
CA ASN A 45 -16.76 -1.10 -14.73
C ASN A 45 -15.50 -0.34 -15.19
N ARG A 46 -14.66 0.14 -14.25
CA ARG A 46 -13.48 0.97 -14.55
C ARG A 46 -12.16 0.33 -14.12
N LEU A 47 -12.22 -0.68 -13.26
CA LEU A 47 -11.06 -1.34 -12.67
C LEU A 47 -10.93 -2.77 -13.19
N GLN A 48 -9.70 -3.27 -13.21
CA GLN A 48 -9.41 -4.68 -13.52
C GLN A 48 -9.65 -5.54 -12.28
N VAL A 49 -10.92 -5.74 -11.90
CA VAL A 49 -11.30 -6.39 -10.63
C VAL A 49 -10.94 -7.88 -10.52
N ASP A 50 -10.64 -8.52 -11.65
CA ASP A 50 -10.18 -9.91 -11.68
C ASP A 50 -8.65 -10.04 -11.53
N VAL A 51 -7.93 -8.91 -11.40
CA VAL A 51 -6.46 -8.86 -11.37
C VAL A 51 -5.96 -8.23 -10.06
N PRO A 52 -5.04 -8.90 -9.33
CA PRO A 52 -4.70 -10.32 -9.46
C PRO A 52 -5.88 -11.20 -9.02
N PRO A 53 -5.91 -12.50 -9.40
CA PRO A 53 -6.96 -13.41 -8.94
C PRO A 53 -6.87 -13.65 -7.42
N PRO A 54 -7.95 -14.17 -6.79
CA PRO A 54 -7.92 -14.50 -5.37
C PRO A 54 -6.83 -15.52 -5.05
N PRO A 55 -6.14 -15.41 -3.90
CA PRO A 55 -5.09 -16.36 -3.55
C PRO A 55 -5.67 -17.76 -3.45
N ALA A 56 -5.13 -18.70 -4.23
CA ALA A 56 -5.57 -20.09 -4.27
C ALA A 56 -5.38 -20.83 -2.93
N SER A 57 -4.42 -20.37 -2.12
CA SER A 57 -4.06 -20.97 -0.82
C SER A 57 -4.94 -20.52 0.35
N GLY A 58 -5.94 -19.65 0.12
CA GLY A 58 -6.81 -19.08 1.15
C GLY A 58 -6.12 -18.08 2.09
N HIS A 59 -4.80 -17.92 2.01
CA HIS A 59 -4.05 -16.94 2.79
C HIS A 59 -3.96 -15.63 2.01
N SER A 60 -4.72 -14.63 2.43
CA SER A 60 -4.64 -13.28 1.89
C SER A 60 -3.32 -12.62 2.29
N ALA A 61 -2.78 -11.82 1.38
CA ALA A 61 -1.68 -10.92 1.71
C ALA A 61 -2.14 -9.89 2.77
N THR A 62 -1.38 -9.73 3.84
CA THR A 62 -1.63 -8.66 4.83
C THR A 62 -1.01 -7.36 4.36
N PHE A 63 -1.83 -6.31 4.25
CA PHE A 63 -1.42 -4.94 3.92
C PHE A 63 -1.54 -4.04 5.15
N HIS A 64 -0.63 -3.09 5.27
CA HIS A 64 -0.56 -2.17 6.40
C HIS A 64 -0.71 -0.73 5.94
N ASN A 65 -1.46 0.08 6.69
CA ASN A 65 -1.56 1.52 6.44
C ASN A 65 -0.36 2.24 7.06
N PRO A 66 0.56 2.84 6.28
CA PRO A 66 1.74 3.51 6.81
C PRO A 66 1.43 4.65 7.79
N LEU A 67 0.20 5.18 7.80
CA LEU A 67 -0.24 6.20 8.75
C LEU A 67 -0.50 5.65 10.17
N ASP A 68 -0.89 4.38 10.27
CA ASP A 68 -1.30 3.75 11.54
C ASP A 68 -0.16 2.91 12.15
N VAL A 69 0.77 2.43 11.32
CA VAL A 69 1.87 1.57 11.76
C VAL A 69 2.76 2.18 12.85
N PRO A 70 3.07 3.49 12.86
CA PRO A 70 3.83 4.09 13.96
C PRO A 70 3.16 3.86 15.33
N GLU A 71 1.83 3.99 15.41
CA GLU A 71 1.10 3.76 16.65
C GLU A 71 1.13 2.28 17.07
N LEU A 72 1.03 1.36 16.10
CA LEU A 72 1.16 -0.08 16.36
C LEU A 72 2.53 -0.44 16.98
N PHE A 73 3.61 0.13 16.44
CA PHE A 73 4.95 -0.10 16.97
C PHE A 73 5.15 0.55 18.33
N ALA A 74 4.61 1.74 18.55
CA ALA A 74 4.64 2.41 19.85
C ALA A 74 3.89 1.61 20.93
N ALA A 75 2.70 1.08 20.60
CA ALA A 75 1.92 0.22 21.50
C ALA A 75 2.66 -1.09 21.83
N ALA A 76 3.51 -1.59 20.94
CA ALA A 76 4.40 -2.73 21.18
C ALA A 76 5.68 -2.36 21.97
N GLY A 77 5.82 -1.11 22.39
CA GLY A 77 6.92 -0.61 23.21
C GLY A 77 8.18 -0.25 22.42
N PHE A 78 8.09 -0.01 21.12
CA PHE A 78 9.21 0.54 20.33
C PHE A 78 9.24 2.07 20.38
N GLU A 79 10.41 2.64 20.10
CA GLU A 79 10.65 4.09 20.02
C GLU A 79 11.48 4.44 18.77
N ASP A 80 11.64 5.74 18.48
CA ASP A 80 12.31 6.25 17.26
C ASP A 80 11.80 5.58 15.97
N ILE A 81 10.47 5.63 15.78
CA ILE A 81 9.78 4.92 14.71
C ILE A 81 9.72 5.80 13.45
N THR A 82 10.25 5.28 12.35
CA THR A 82 10.28 5.95 11.05
C THR A 82 9.70 5.03 9.98
N VAL A 83 8.77 5.55 9.19
CA VAL A 83 8.26 4.90 7.98
C VAL A 83 9.08 5.38 6.79
N ILE A 84 9.65 4.44 6.04
CA ILE A 84 10.51 4.68 4.89
C ILE A 84 9.87 4.02 3.67
N PRO A 85 9.21 4.76 2.78
CA PRO A 85 8.65 4.20 1.54
C PRO A 85 9.73 3.51 0.69
N PHE A 86 9.39 2.38 0.09
CA PHE A 86 10.35 1.54 -0.64
C PHE A 86 9.67 0.78 -1.80
N HIS A 87 10.37 0.58 -2.92
CA HIS A 87 9.81 0.04 -4.18
C HIS A 87 8.83 0.99 -4.86
N TYR A 88 9.34 2.10 -5.40
CA TYR A 88 8.54 3.06 -6.16
C TYR A 88 7.97 2.49 -7.46
N HIS A 89 6.72 2.83 -7.76
CA HIS A 89 6.09 2.60 -9.06
C HIS A 89 5.85 3.95 -9.75
N PRO A 90 6.43 4.18 -10.94
CA PRO A 90 6.24 5.42 -11.70
C PRO A 90 4.86 5.49 -12.40
N ALA A 91 4.14 4.37 -12.50
CA ALA A 91 2.80 4.26 -13.09
C ALA A 91 2.05 3.05 -12.50
N MET A 92 0.79 2.83 -12.92
CA MET A 92 0.03 1.64 -12.54
C MET A 92 0.83 0.36 -12.89
N PRO A 93 0.91 -0.65 -12.01
CA PRO A 93 1.72 -1.86 -12.25
C PRO A 93 1.35 -2.62 -13.54
N SER A 94 0.08 -2.58 -13.94
CA SER A 94 -0.40 -3.21 -15.17
C SER A 94 0.23 -2.63 -16.45
N LEU A 95 0.79 -1.43 -16.38
CA LEU A 95 1.43 -0.75 -17.50
C LEU A 95 2.92 -1.04 -17.63
N GLU A 96 3.55 -1.75 -16.67
CA GLU A 96 4.98 -2.07 -16.73
C GLU A 96 5.36 -2.77 -18.05
N SER A 97 4.54 -3.72 -18.50
CA SER A 97 4.79 -4.49 -19.72
C SER A 97 4.81 -3.65 -21.01
N SER A 98 4.22 -2.46 -21.01
CA SER A 98 4.21 -1.54 -22.15
C SER A 98 5.56 -0.85 -22.39
N ALA A 99 6.34 -0.66 -21.32
CA ALA A 99 7.66 -0.02 -21.39
C ALA A 99 8.58 -0.48 -20.23
N PRO A 100 8.98 -1.77 -20.17
CA PRO A 100 9.60 -2.35 -18.97
C PRO A 100 10.88 -1.65 -18.52
N GLN A 101 11.75 -1.30 -19.47
CA GLN A 101 13.00 -0.62 -19.17
C GLN A 101 12.76 0.80 -18.64
N ALA A 102 11.89 1.58 -19.31
CA ALA A 102 11.56 2.93 -18.86
C ALA A 102 10.86 2.93 -17.49
N PHE A 103 10.00 1.94 -17.23
CA PHE A 103 9.36 1.76 -15.93
C PHE A 103 10.40 1.47 -14.84
N ARG A 104 11.33 0.55 -15.09
CA ARG A 104 12.42 0.22 -14.16
C ARG A 104 13.33 1.42 -13.89
N ASP A 105 13.76 2.11 -14.93
CA ASP A 105 14.66 3.25 -14.80
C ASP A 105 14.00 4.41 -14.04
N ALA A 106 12.72 4.69 -14.32
CA ALA A 106 11.96 5.72 -13.61
C ALA A 106 11.68 5.32 -12.15
N SER A 107 11.38 4.04 -11.88
CA SER A 107 11.25 3.50 -10.52
C SER A 107 12.53 3.76 -9.71
N ILE A 108 13.70 3.38 -10.24
CA ILE A 108 15.00 3.61 -9.59
C ILE A 108 15.29 5.09 -9.41
N ALA A 109 15.00 5.93 -10.41
CA ALA A 109 15.22 7.37 -10.32
C ALA A 109 14.36 8.06 -9.24
N MET A 110 13.27 7.43 -8.82
CA MET A 110 12.41 7.91 -7.74
C MET A 110 12.87 7.44 -6.36
N GLU A 111 13.72 6.39 -6.28
CA GLU A 111 14.36 6.02 -5.02
C GLU A 111 15.19 7.22 -4.54
N HIS A 112 15.06 7.59 -3.25
CA HIS A 112 15.63 8.81 -2.63
C HIS A 112 14.88 10.13 -2.85
N GLU A 113 13.60 10.09 -3.22
CA GLU A 113 12.73 11.28 -3.19
C GLU A 113 12.71 11.92 -1.78
N ALA A 114 13.03 13.22 -1.70
CA ALA A 114 13.35 13.88 -0.44
C ALA A 114 12.15 14.11 0.49
N SER A 115 10.95 14.33 -0.07
CA SER A 115 9.76 14.62 0.73
C SER A 115 9.10 13.36 1.29
N GLY A 116 9.28 12.21 0.63
CA GLY A 116 8.79 10.89 1.05
C GLY A 116 7.27 10.71 0.95
N TRP A 117 6.47 11.79 0.92
CA TRP A 117 5.01 11.69 0.93
C TRP A 117 4.47 11.01 -0.32
N ARG A 118 5.11 11.20 -1.48
CA ARG A 118 4.71 10.51 -2.72
C ARG A 118 4.88 9.00 -2.57
N GLY A 119 5.93 8.57 -1.88
CA GLY A 119 6.18 7.17 -1.58
C GLY A 119 5.07 6.51 -0.78
N LEU A 120 4.34 7.26 0.07
CA LEU A 120 3.17 6.71 0.78
C LEU A 120 2.11 6.17 -0.18
N PHE A 121 2.03 6.69 -1.41
CA PHE A 121 1.06 6.27 -2.42
C PHE A 121 1.69 5.48 -3.56
N LEU A 122 2.96 5.76 -3.91
CA LEU A 122 3.60 5.20 -5.10
C LEU A 122 4.47 3.98 -4.78
N CYS A 123 4.79 3.71 -3.52
CA CYS A 123 5.59 2.55 -3.15
C CYS A 123 4.70 1.34 -2.82
N SER A 124 5.00 0.17 -3.38
CA SER A 124 4.27 -1.06 -3.05
C SER A 124 4.57 -1.60 -1.64
N ALA A 125 5.67 -1.14 -1.03
CA ALA A 125 6.06 -1.47 0.33
C ALA A 125 6.60 -0.26 1.08
N PHE A 126 6.80 -0.42 2.38
CA PHE A 126 7.60 0.50 3.19
C PHE A 126 8.36 -0.29 4.25
N LEU A 127 9.49 0.26 4.67
CA LEU A 127 10.24 -0.22 5.82
C LEU A 127 9.82 0.57 7.06
N VAL A 128 9.67 -0.13 8.17
CA VAL A 128 9.58 0.47 9.50
C VAL A 128 10.93 0.32 10.16
N GLN A 129 11.60 1.43 10.38
CA GLN A 129 12.76 1.48 11.26
C GLN A 129 12.27 1.82 12.67
N ALA A 130 12.64 1.01 13.65
CA ALA A 130 12.29 1.27 15.05
C ALA A 130 13.39 0.79 16.01
N ARG A 131 13.54 1.47 17.15
CA ARG A 131 14.47 1.11 18.22
C ARG A 131 13.73 0.42 19.36
N ARG A 132 14.33 -0.63 19.91
CA ARG A 132 13.87 -1.24 21.17
C ARG A 132 14.40 -0.38 22.33
N PRO A 133 13.58 -0.06 23.34
CA PRO A 133 14.05 0.65 24.51
C PRO A 133 15.20 -0.06 25.19
N LEU A 134 16.15 0.74 25.70
CA LEU A 134 17.16 0.24 26.60
C LEU A 134 16.45 -0.14 27.90
N THR A 135 16.51 -1.41 28.29
CA THR A 135 16.05 -1.82 29.61
C THR A 135 16.89 -1.07 30.65
N THR A 136 16.31 -0.10 31.34
CA THR A 136 16.91 0.40 32.58
C THR A 136 16.80 -0.73 33.61
N ALA A 137 17.95 -1.29 33.97
CA ALA A 137 18.09 -2.27 35.05
C ALA A 137 17.76 -1.66 36.41
#